data_AF-H9GCF5-F1
#
_entry.id   AF-H9GCF5-F1
#
_cell.length_a   1.000
_cell.length_b   1.000
_cell.length_c   1.000
_cell.angle_alpha   90.00
_cell.angle_beta   90.00
_cell.angle_gamma   90.00
#
_symmetry.space_group_name_H-M   'P 1'
#
loop_
_entity.id
_entity.type
_entity.pdbx_description
1 polymer ?
#
loop_
_entity_poly.entity_id
_entity_poly.type
_entity_poly.pdbx_seq_one_letter_code
_entity_poly.pdbx_strand_id
1 'polypeptide(L)'
;MGVISILIFLSASLCLPLPPSSCSSRMRPVQKSLCALTVLTASLAFLYLHVWSPKPYTTVDLRRGSARMPEQLLNSHLLVPEKKYAHIAFRIKEEILELLPKNSCKCEVEPSINLPFQKQLFGHVYSIEFANAFKPSELPKINSKREQEYRSYRQRSQSPADQVLIVRANSPLEYPAQGVEVRPLQTILIPGLSLQAAERTLYRVNLTATMGTFDVAAEVDSVKVEGEGGMHLAMLASQLDNLNRQMQFVTYTNTLFHPNTADTVQFSTDEHHATFIIRIRHAPTPRLYNPGSSSGENSGEYNISALVTIATKTFLRYDKLRALINSIRKFYPTVTIIIADDSQDTEHVQGPHIEQYFMPFGKGWFAGRNLAISQVTTKYVLWADDDFIFTPRTKVEKLVDVLEKTSLDLVGGAVREITGYTTTYRQQISVQPGDDDGDCLRTRQGYHHVIEGFPDCVVTDGVVNFFLARTEKMLQVGFDPRLSRVAHLEFFIDGLGILHVGSCSDVVVDHASKIKLPWLKTESEKQYAKFRYPNSSDDSINVKQRLFYFKNRFKCMTGN
;
A
#
# COMPACT_ATOMS: atom_id res chain seq x y z
N MET A 1 -25.76 -0.48 26.18
CA MET A 1 -26.99 -0.44 27.00
C MET A 1 -28.11 -1.09 26.20
N GLY A 2 -28.79 -2.09 26.78
CA GLY A 2 -30.08 -2.56 26.27
C GLY A 2 -30.10 -3.92 25.57
N VAL A 3 -29.69 -5.01 26.22
CA VAL A 3 -30.34 -6.35 26.15
C VAL A 3 -29.98 -7.14 27.42
N ILE A 4 -30.30 -6.62 28.60
CA ILE A 4 -30.26 -7.37 29.88
C ILE A 4 -31.45 -6.88 30.69
N SER A 5 -32.66 -7.41 30.45
CA SER A 5 -33.82 -7.11 31.30
C SER A 5 -35.08 -8.00 31.14
N ILE A 6 -35.09 -9.07 30.34
CA ILE A 6 -36.34 -9.82 30.04
C ILE A 6 -36.30 -11.30 30.48
N LEU A 7 -35.68 -11.64 31.61
CA LEU A 7 -35.75 -13.03 32.12
C LEU A 7 -35.86 -13.20 33.64
N ILE A 8 -36.18 -12.13 34.38
CA ILE A 8 -36.35 -12.17 35.85
C ILE A 8 -37.82 -12.08 36.29
N PHE A 9 -38.79 -11.96 35.36
CA PHE A 9 -40.20 -11.65 35.71
C PHE A 9 -41.22 -12.79 35.54
N LEU A 10 -40.80 -14.06 35.55
CA LEU A 10 -41.73 -15.21 35.45
C LEU A 10 -41.61 -16.21 36.61
N SER A 11 -41.28 -15.71 37.80
CA SER A 11 -41.24 -16.50 39.03
C SER A 11 -41.87 -15.77 40.23
N ALA A 12 -43.12 -15.36 40.13
CA ALA A 12 -43.97 -15.01 41.28
C ALA A 12 -45.42 -14.88 40.80
N SER A 13 -46.39 -15.28 41.65
CA SER A 13 -47.86 -15.33 41.42
C SER A 13 -48.34 -16.70 40.90
N LEU A 14 -49.17 -17.51 41.57
CA LEU A 14 -49.97 -17.38 42.78
C LEU A 14 -50.24 -18.80 43.34
N CYS A 15 -50.07 -18.98 44.65
CA CYS A 15 -50.63 -20.10 45.44
C CYS A 15 -51.83 -19.56 46.24
N LEU A 16 -52.94 -20.33 46.34
CA LEU A 16 -53.94 -20.39 47.44
C LEU A 16 -55.10 -21.39 47.05
N PRO A 17 -55.93 -21.94 47.99
CA PRO A 17 -55.83 -23.35 48.43
C PRO A 17 -57.15 -24.19 48.42
N LEU A 18 -57.07 -25.49 48.84
CA LEU A 18 -58.06 -26.43 49.49
C LEU A 18 -58.21 -27.85 48.82
N PRO A 19 -58.64 -28.95 49.54
CA PRO A 19 -57.75 -30.06 49.98
C PRO A 19 -58.32 -31.48 49.62
N PRO A 20 -58.07 -32.57 50.38
CA PRO A 20 -56.91 -33.45 50.38
C PRO A 20 -57.22 -34.88 49.88
N SER A 21 -56.21 -35.62 49.40
CA SER A 21 -56.14 -37.07 49.66
C SER A 21 -54.72 -37.59 49.55
N SER A 22 -54.38 -38.40 50.55
CA SER A 22 -53.16 -39.15 50.85
C SER A 22 -52.26 -39.57 49.69
N CYS A 23 -50.95 -39.31 49.83
CA CYS A 23 -49.94 -40.38 49.86
C CYS A 23 -48.54 -39.88 50.24
N SER A 24 -47.90 -40.64 51.13
CA SER A 24 -46.49 -40.57 51.47
C SER A 24 -45.60 -40.96 50.28
N SER A 25 -44.50 -40.25 50.02
CA SER A 25 -43.16 -40.87 49.95
C SER A 25 -42.01 -39.88 49.69
N ARG A 26 -40.94 -40.05 50.47
CA ARG A 26 -39.51 -39.79 50.21
C ARG A 26 -39.13 -39.06 48.91
N MET A 27 -38.67 -37.81 49.01
CA MET A 27 -37.88 -37.15 47.97
C MET A 27 -36.46 -37.75 47.90
N ARG A 28 -36.13 -38.35 46.75
CA ARG A 28 -34.83 -38.96 46.42
C ARG A 28 -33.79 -37.89 46.03
N PRO A 29 -32.48 -38.12 46.28
CA PRO A 29 -31.39 -37.18 45.98
C PRO A 29 -31.01 -37.10 44.48
N VAL A 30 -31.88 -37.57 43.58
CA VAL A 30 -31.60 -37.73 42.15
C VAL A 30 -31.75 -36.40 41.39
N GLN A 31 -32.61 -35.50 41.87
CA GLN A 31 -32.96 -34.27 41.16
C GLN A 31 -31.84 -33.21 41.18
N LYS A 32 -31.05 -33.15 42.27
CA LYS A 32 -29.92 -32.21 42.39
C LYS A 32 -28.73 -32.58 41.50
N SER A 33 -28.46 -33.88 41.36
CA SER A 33 -27.39 -34.40 40.51
C SER A 33 -27.67 -34.15 39.03
N LEU A 34 -28.93 -34.34 38.60
CA LEU A 34 -29.35 -34.10 37.22
C LEU A 34 -29.26 -32.60 36.85
N CYS A 35 -29.70 -31.70 37.73
CA CYS A 35 -29.56 -30.25 37.53
C CYS A 35 -28.10 -29.80 37.45
N ALA A 36 -27.22 -30.33 38.30
CA ALA A 36 -25.80 -30.01 38.27
C ALA A 36 -25.15 -30.47 36.96
N LEU A 37 -25.50 -31.67 36.48
CA LEU A 37 -25.02 -32.19 35.20
C LEU A 37 -25.50 -31.33 34.02
N THR A 38 -26.77 -30.90 34.01
CA THR A 38 -27.31 -30.04 32.95
C THR A 38 -26.68 -28.64 32.95
N VAL A 39 -26.38 -28.08 34.13
CA VAL A 39 -25.68 -26.79 34.22
C VAL A 39 -24.25 -26.94 33.72
N LEU A 40 -23.56 -28.03 34.08
CA LEU A 40 -22.19 -28.28 33.64
C LEU A 40 -22.10 -28.53 32.13
N THR A 41 -23.02 -29.30 31.56
CA THR A 41 -23.07 -29.55 30.11
C THR A 41 -23.50 -28.32 29.34
N ALA A 42 -24.46 -27.52 29.84
CA ALA A 42 -24.83 -26.25 29.24
C ALA A 42 -23.66 -25.24 29.32
N SER A 43 -22.91 -25.22 30.42
CA SER A 43 -21.74 -24.35 30.58
C SER A 43 -20.60 -24.77 29.67
N LEU A 44 -20.33 -26.08 29.54
CA LEU A 44 -19.35 -26.61 28.61
C LEU A 44 -19.77 -26.42 27.16
N ALA A 45 -21.06 -26.58 26.83
CA ALA A 45 -21.60 -26.30 25.52
C ALA A 45 -21.56 -24.80 25.20
N PHE A 46 -21.80 -23.93 26.19
CA PHE A 46 -21.68 -22.49 26.04
C PHE A 46 -20.21 -22.07 25.88
N LEU A 47 -19.29 -22.67 26.62
CA LEU A 47 -17.85 -22.45 26.49
C LEU A 47 -17.34 -22.98 25.15
N TYR A 48 -17.81 -24.16 24.73
CA TYR A 48 -17.57 -24.71 23.40
C TYR A 48 -18.11 -23.77 22.34
N LEU A 49 -19.37 -23.34 22.42
CA LEU A 49 -19.95 -22.35 21.50
C LEU A 49 -19.23 -21.00 21.59
N HIS A 50 -18.70 -20.55 22.72
CA HIS A 50 -17.98 -19.27 22.79
C HIS A 50 -16.56 -19.34 22.21
N VAL A 51 -15.89 -20.49 22.38
CA VAL A 51 -14.55 -20.76 21.87
C VAL A 51 -14.56 -21.17 20.40
N TRP A 52 -15.65 -21.82 19.95
CA TRP A 52 -15.85 -22.35 18.60
C TRP A 52 -16.84 -21.54 17.76
N SER A 53 -17.53 -20.53 18.32
CA SER A 53 -18.22 -19.54 17.52
C SER A 53 -17.14 -18.86 16.68
N PRO A 54 -17.19 -18.97 15.34
CA PRO A 54 -16.27 -18.22 14.51
C PRO A 54 -16.51 -16.76 14.85
N LYS A 55 -15.51 -16.12 15.47
CA LYS A 55 -15.46 -14.65 15.52
C LYS A 55 -15.72 -14.22 14.08
N PRO A 56 -16.76 -13.43 13.79
CA PRO A 56 -17.10 -13.09 12.42
C PRO A 56 -15.82 -12.56 11.80
N TYR A 57 -15.29 -13.25 10.80
CA TYR A 57 -14.17 -12.73 10.05
C TYR A 57 -14.64 -11.37 9.56
N THR A 58 -14.07 -10.31 10.14
CA THR A 58 -14.47 -8.93 9.87
C THR A 58 -14.28 -8.72 8.38
N THR A 59 -15.32 -8.81 7.57
CA THR A 59 -15.17 -8.58 6.13
C THR A 59 -14.88 -7.09 5.97
N VAL A 60 -13.77 -6.77 5.33
CA VAL A 60 -13.30 -5.38 5.19
C VAL A 60 -13.35 -4.98 3.73
N ASP A 61 -13.96 -3.83 3.46
CA ASP A 61 -13.89 -3.22 2.14
C ASP A 61 -12.50 -2.66 1.87
N LEU A 62 -11.81 -3.31 0.93
CA LEU A 62 -10.56 -2.79 0.37
C LEU A 62 -10.78 -2.08 -0.96
N ARG A 63 -12.02 -2.08 -1.49
CA ARG A 63 -12.43 -1.32 -2.67
C ARG A 63 -12.50 0.13 -2.23
N ARG A 64 -11.60 0.95 -2.77
CA ARG A 64 -11.54 2.35 -2.37
C ARG A 64 -12.59 3.15 -3.13
N GLY A 65 -13.68 3.51 -2.45
CA GLY A 65 -14.70 4.38 -3.00
C GLY A 65 -15.69 4.93 -1.97
N SER A 66 -15.33 6.02 -1.27
CA SER A 66 -16.30 7.05 -0.83
C SER A 66 -15.67 8.23 -0.07
N ALA A 67 -14.36 8.25 0.21
CA ALA A 67 -13.72 9.53 0.46
C ALA A 67 -13.84 10.29 -0.86
N ARG A 68 -14.84 11.20 -0.96
CA ARG A 68 -14.97 12.18 -2.05
C ARG A 68 -13.55 12.54 -2.44
N MET A 69 -13.17 12.30 -3.71
CA MET A 69 -11.99 12.96 -4.23
C MET A 69 -12.16 14.41 -3.82
N PRO A 70 -11.31 14.95 -2.93
CA PRO A 70 -11.45 16.33 -2.58
C PRO A 70 -11.34 17.05 -3.92
N GLU A 71 -12.35 17.86 -4.26
CA GLU A 71 -12.13 18.96 -5.18
C GLU A 71 -10.75 19.51 -4.83
N GLN A 72 -9.91 19.77 -5.83
CA GLN A 72 -8.67 20.49 -5.63
C GLN A 72 -9.04 21.85 -5.02
N LEU A 73 -9.24 21.87 -3.71
CA LEU A 73 -9.70 23.01 -2.91
C LEU A 73 -8.65 24.13 -2.92
N LEU A 74 -7.47 23.87 -3.48
CA LEU A 74 -6.41 24.83 -3.68
C LEU A 74 -6.43 25.55 -5.04
N ASN A 75 -7.24 25.15 -6.02
CA ASN A 75 -6.95 25.56 -7.41
C ASN A 75 -7.93 26.53 -8.06
N SER A 76 -9.03 26.91 -7.41
CA SER A 76 -9.99 27.87 -7.97
C SER A 76 -10.54 28.91 -6.99
N HIS A 77 -10.16 28.87 -5.71
CA HIS A 77 -10.76 29.72 -4.67
C HIS A 77 -9.86 30.85 -4.15
N LEU A 78 -8.65 31.01 -4.68
CA LEU A 78 -7.65 31.97 -4.20
C LEU A 78 -8.10 33.43 -4.18
N LEU A 79 -9.17 33.77 -4.91
CA LEU A 79 -9.74 35.12 -4.96
C LEU A 79 -11.24 35.16 -4.67
N VAL A 80 -11.86 34.04 -4.26
CA VAL A 80 -13.27 34.06 -3.84
C VAL A 80 -13.27 34.17 -2.32
N PRO A 81 -13.48 35.37 -1.75
CA PRO A 81 -13.55 35.54 -0.31
C PRO A 81 -14.61 34.58 0.25
N GLU A 82 -14.35 33.98 1.42
CA GLU A 82 -15.48 33.62 2.28
C GLU A 82 -16.39 34.85 2.33
N LYS A 83 -17.70 34.71 2.06
CA LYS A 83 -18.63 35.85 1.98
C LYS A 83 -18.43 36.87 3.11
N LYS A 84 -17.96 36.40 4.27
CA LYS A 84 -17.52 37.18 5.42
C LYS A 84 -16.53 38.31 5.08
N TYR A 85 -15.47 38.07 4.31
CA TYR A 85 -14.38 39.05 4.09
C TYR A 85 -14.43 39.77 2.73
N ALA A 86 -15.50 39.58 1.96
CA ALA A 86 -15.59 40.12 0.60
C ALA A 86 -15.58 41.66 0.53
N HIS A 87 -15.87 42.33 1.64
CA HIS A 87 -15.92 43.77 1.77
C HIS A 87 -14.55 44.41 2.13
N ILE A 88 -13.54 43.61 2.47
CA ILE A 88 -12.22 44.10 2.89
C ILE A 88 -11.33 44.22 1.66
N ALA A 89 -10.90 45.45 1.37
CA ALA A 89 -10.00 45.76 0.27
C ALA A 89 -8.59 45.19 0.52
N PHE A 90 -7.91 44.81 -0.57
CA PHE A 90 -6.53 44.34 -0.53
C PHE A 90 -5.82 44.72 -1.83
N ARG A 91 -4.50 44.84 -1.78
CA ARG A 91 -3.62 45.07 -2.93
C ARG A 91 -2.78 43.83 -3.18
N ILE A 92 -2.84 43.29 -4.38
CA ILE A 92 -2.03 42.12 -4.77
C ILE A 92 -0.56 42.51 -4.86
N LYS A 93 0.33 41.59 -4.47
CA LYS A 93 1.77 41.64 -4.77
C LYS A 93 2.04 40.71 -5.95
N GLU A 94 2.12 41.27 -7.15
CA GLU A 94 2.29 40.49 -8.38
C GLU A 94 3.54 39.60 -8.34
N GLU A 95 4.66 40.11 -7.79
CA GLU A 95 5.90 39.34 -7.63
C GLU A 95 5.75 38.04 -6.83
N ILE A 96 4.89 38.01 -5.81
CA ILE A 96 4.65 36.83 -4.97
C ILE A 96 3.59 35.94 -5.60
N LEU A 97 2.57 36.53 -6.22
CA LEU A 97 1.53 35.80 -6.92
C LEU A 97 2.10 34.96 -8.08
N GLU A 98 3.16 35.45 -8.74
CA GLU A 98 3.85 34.72 -9.81
C GLU A 98 4.56 33.45 -9.34
N LEU A 99 4.97 33.39 -8.07
CA LEU A 99 5.62 32.22 -7.45
C LEU A 99 4.62 31.10 -7.12
N LEU A 100 3.32 31.41 -7.02
CA LEU A 100 2.31 30.44 -6.65
C LEU A 100 2.00 29.44 -7.79
N PRO A 101 1.52 28.23 -7.48
CA PRO A 101 1.26 27.20 -8.48
C PRO A 101 0.14 27.63 -9.43
N LYS A 102 0.46 27.79 -10.72
CA LYS A 102 -0.50 28.18 -11.78
C LYS A 102 -1.44 27.05 -12.23
N ASN A 103 -1.25 25.83 -11.72
CA ASN A 103 -2.00 24.60 -12.07
C ASN A 103 -2.14 24.30 -13.57
N SER A 104 -1.27 24.92 -14.36
CA SER A 104 -1.12 24.75 -15.78
C SER A 104 0.36 24.96 -16.07
N CYS A 105 0.93 24.09 -16.88
CA CYS A 105 2.30 24.20 -17.32
C CYS A 105 2.34 24.09 -18.84
N LYS A 106 3.26 24.84 -19.44
CA LYS A 106 3.59 24.76 -20.86
C LYS A 106 5.09 24.64 -20.99
N CYS A 107 5.54 23.89 -21.98
CA CYS A 107 6.96 23.77 -22.28
C CYS A 107 7.37 24.98 -23.13
N GLU A 108 7.74 26.07 -22.46
CA GLU A 108 8.28 27.27 -23.10
C GLU A 108 9.80 27.31 -22.95
N VAL A 109 10.50 27.63 -24.03
CA VAL A 109 11.94 27.84 -23.98
C VAL A 109 12.19 29.24 -23.43
N GLU A 110 12.86 29.34 -22.28
CA GLU A 110 13.22 30.64 -21.73
C GLU A 110 14.13 31.40 -22.70
N PRO A 111 13.87 32.71 -22.94
CA PRO A 111 14.71 33.52 -23.81
C PRO A 111 16.08 33.71 -23.15
N SER A 112 17.07 32.98 -23.63
CA SER A 112 18.45 33.10 -23.15
C SER A 112 19.16 34.31 -23.79
N ILE A 113 20.03 34.97 -23.03
CA ILE A 113 20.91 36.06 -23.51
C ILE A 113 21.74 35.54 -24.68
N ASN A 114 21.64 36.18 -25.85
CA ASN A 114 22.40 35.82 -27.06
C ASN A 114 23.90 36.03 -26.84
N LEU A 115 24.59 34.98 -26.38
CA LEU A 115 26.05 34.96 -26.26
C LEU A 115 26.66 34.34 -27.52
N PRO A 116 27.77 34.89 -28.06
CA PRO A 116 28.52 34.22 -29.11
C PRO A 116 28.99 32.85 -28.60
N PHE A 117 28.87 31.81 -29.43
CA PHE A 117 29.19 30.40 -29.13
C PHE A 117 28.32 29.70 -28.06
N GLN A 118 27.17 30.26 -27.67
CA GLN A 118 26.28 29.68 -26.65
C GLN A 118 25.86 28.24 -26.93
N LYS A 119 25.55 27.90 -28.19
CA LYS A 119 25.17 26.53 -28.61
C LYS A 119 26.28 25.49 -28.39
N GLN A 120 27.54 25.93 -28.41
CA GLN A 120 28.73 25.09 -28.26
C GLN A 120 29.11 24.87 -26.79
N LEU A 121 28.75 25.84 -25.93
CA LEU A 121 29.04 25.81 -24.49
C LEU A 121 27.91 25.22 -23.64
N PHE A 122 26.65 25.42 -24.02
CA PHE A 122 25.48 25.13 -23.16
C PHE A 122 24.44 24.19 -23.81
N GLY A 123 24.70 23.66 -25.00
CA GLY A 123 23.76 22.79 -25.73
C GLY A 123 22.57 23.54 -26.35
N HIS A 124 21.71 22.81 -27.06
CA HIS A 124 20.48 23.37 -27.63
C HIS A 124 19.36 23.30 -26.59
N VAL A 125 18.73 24.44 -26.27
CA VAL A 125 17.50 24.46 -25.47
C VAL A 125 16.35 23.97 -26.34
N TYR A 126 15.57 23.02 -25.84
CA TYR A 126 14.46 22.41 -26.57
C TYR A 126 13.24 22.23 -25.67
N SER A 127 12.05 22.28 -26.27
CA SER A 127 10.79 21.86 -25.66
C SER A 127 10.23 20.66 -26.42
N ILE A 128 9.64 19.70 -25.69
CA ILE A 128 9.02 18.51 -26.28
C ILE A 128 7.59 18.39 -25.78
N GLU A 129 6.65 18.38 -26.71
CA GLU A 129 5.27 18.00 -26.43
C GLU A 129 5.11 16.49 -26.65
N PHE A 130 5.07 15.73 -25.57
CA PHE A 130 4.99 14.26 -25.64
C PHE A 130 3.72 13.73 -26.32
N ALA A 131 2.65 14.54 -26.44
CA ALA A 131 1.46 14.17 -27.19
C ALA A 131 1.75 13.98 -28.70
N ASN A 132 2.76 14.67 -29.24
CA ASN A 132 3.14 14.60 -30.65
C ASN A 132 3.80 13.26 -31.03
N ALA A 133 4.12 12.41 -30.05
CA ALA A 133 4.54 11.03 -30.30
C ALA A 133 3.40 10.12 -30.79
N PHE A 134 2.15 10.56 -30.70
CA PHE A 134 0.97 9.81 -31.12
C PHE A 134 0.28 10.47 -32.30
N LYS A 135 -0.39 9.67 -33.14
CA LYS A 135 -1.21 10.21 -34.23
C LYS A 135 -2.41 10.96 -33.65
N PRO A 136 -2.86 12.08 -34.24
CA PRO A 136 -4.03 12.82 -33.75
C PRO A 136 -5.29 11.97 -33.59
N SER A 137 -5.49 10.97 -34.47
CA SER A 137 -6.62 10.03 -34.41
C SER A 137 -6.60 9.09 -33.19
N GLU A 138 -5.42 8.85 -32.60
CA GLU A 138 -5.24 7.92 -31.46
C GLU A 138 -5.38 8.64 -30.11
N LEU A 139 -5.13 9.96 -30.09
CA LEU A 139 -5.09 10.78 -28.87
C LEU A 139 -6.36 10.68 -28.00
N PRO A 140 -7.60 10.73 -28.52
CA PRO A 140 -8.79 10.63 -27.69
C PRO A 140 -8.84 9.32 -26.87
N LYS A 141 -8.52 8.20 -27.53
CA LYS A 141 -8.51 6.87 -26.90
C LYS A 141 -7.37 6.75 -25.88
N ILE A 142 -6.18 7.25 -26.21
CA ILE A 142 -5.03 7.23 -25.31
C ILE A 142 -5.27 8.09 -24.09
N ASN A 143 -5.78 9.31 -24.26
CA ASN A 143 -6.07 10.22 -23.16
C ASN A 143 -7.12 9.64 -22.21
N SER A 144 -8.18 9.02 -22.75
CA SER A 144 -9.19 8.34 -21.92
C SER A 144 -8.58 7.22 -21.08
N LYS A 145 -7.73 6.37 -21.67
CA LYS A 145 -7.06 5.27 -20.95
C LYS A 145 -6.05 5.78 -19.93
N ARG A 146 -5.28 6.80 -20.30
CA ARG A 146 -4.31 7.46 -19.42
C ARG A 146 -4.99 8.03 -18.18
N GLU A 147 -6.13 8.69 -18.36
CA GLU A 147 -6.93 9.23 -17.26
C GLU A 147 -7.50 8.12 -16.38
N GLN A 148 -8.02 7.04 -16.97
CA GLN A 148 -8.52 5.89 -16.21
C GLN A 148 -7.42 5.24 -15.35
N GLU A 149 -6.24 4.98 -15.93
CA GLU A 149 -5.12 4.40 -15.20
C GLU A 149 -4.58 5.38 -14.15
N TYR A 150 -4.56 6.68 -14.43
CA TYR A 150 -4.15 7.70 -13.46
C TYR A 150 -5.10 7.80 -12.27
N ARG A 151 -6.42 7.72 -12.49
CA ARG A 151 -7.42 7.63 -11.42
C ARG A 151 -7.20 6.40 -10.55
N SER A 152 -6.98 5.26 -11.20
CA SER A 152 -6.69 3.99 -10.55
C SER A 152 -5.41 4.08 -9.70
N TYR A 153 -4.35 4.72 -10.23
CA TYR A 153 -3.12 5.02 -9.48
C TYR A 153 -3.39 5.91 -8.26
N ARG A 154 -4.10 7.04 -8.43
CA ARG A 154 -4.41 7.97 -7.33
C ARG A 154 -5.21 7.32 -6.21
N GLN A 155 -6.22 6.51 -6.56
CA GLN A 155 -7.02 5.79 -5.57
C GLN A 155 -6.15 4.87 -4.70
N ARG A 156 -5.07 4.30 -5.24
CA ARG A 156 -4.13 3.45 -4.50
C ARG A 156 -3.06 4.21 -3.74
N SER A 157 -2.55 5.31 -4.31
CA SER A 157 -1.42 6.02 -3.73
C SER A 157 -1.82 7.05 -2.67
N GLN A 158 -3.04 7.59 -2.71
CA GLN A 158 -3.49 8.62 -1.77
C GLN A 158 -4.01 8.00 -0.47
N SER A 159 -3.58 8.57 0.65
CA SER A 159 -4.04 8.25 2.00
C SER A 159 -4.98 9.34 2.52
N PRO A 160 -5.93 9.03 3.42
CA PRO A 160 -6.62 10.05 4.21
C PRO A 160 -5.66 11.01 4.93
N ALA A 161 -4.44 10.56 5.26
CA ALA A 161 -3.39 11.37 5.86
C ALA A 161 -2.77 12.43 4.93
N ASP A 162 -3.06 12.37 3.63
CA ASP A 162 -2.65 13.41 2.66
C ASP A 162 -3.71 14.53 2.53
N GLN A 163 -4.87 14.41 3.18
CA GLN A 163 -5.92 15.43 3.12
C GLN A 163 -5.61 16.60 4.06
N VAL A 164 -5.90 17.83 3.60
CA VAL A 164 -5.77 19.04 4.40
C VAL A 164 -6.82 19.03 5.50
N LEU A 165 -6.35 19.05 6.75
CA LEU A 165 -7.19 19.13 7.94
C LEU A 165 -6.94 20.46 8.64
N ILE A 166 -7.96 21.33 8.67
CA ILE A 166 -7.91 22.60 9.39
C ILE A 166 -8.47 22.41 10.80
N VAL A 167 -7.70 22.78 11.81
CA VAL A 167 -8.16 22.84 13.20
C VAL A 167 -9.01 24.08 13.36
N ARG A 168 -10.28 23.89 13.71
CA ARG A 168 -11.22 24.98 14.02
C ARG A 168 -11.17 25.35 15.51
N ALA A 169 -11.79 26.49 15.82
CA ALA A 169 -11.85 27.25 17.08
C ALA A 169 -12.06 26.54 18.44
N ASN A 170 -11.37 25.44 18.73
CA ASN A 170 -11.14 24.95 20.10
C ASN A 170 -9.85 25.55 20.72
N SER A 171 -9.06 26.24 19.89
CA SER A 171 -7.94 27.12 20.20
C SER A 171 -8.26 28.47 19.55
N PRO A 172 -7.77 29.62 20.08
CA PRO A 172 -7.89 30.88 19.35
C PRO A 172 -7.20 30.84 17.99
N LEU A 173 -6.27 29.91 17.75
CA LEU A 173 -5.57 29.76 16.48
C LEU A 173 -6.22 28.67 15.64
N GLU A 174 -6.62 29.01 14.42
CA GLU A 174 -6.97 28.06 13.37
C GLU A 174 -5.78 27.87 12.42
N TYR A 175 -5.47 26.63 12.08
CA TYR A 175 -4.27 26.28 11.31
C TYR A 175 -4.40 24.90 10.66
N PRO A 176 -3.60 24.60 9.62
CA PRO A 176 -3.67 23.34 8.92
C PRO A 176 -2.81 22.26 9.60
N ALA A 177 -3.39 21.50 10.53
CA ALA A 177 -2.65 20.48 11.28
C ALA A 177 -2.14 19.30 10.43
N GLN A 178 -2.70 19.09 9.23
CA GLN A 178 -2.29 18.01 8.34
C GLN A 178 -2.47 18.40 6.87
N GLY A 179 -1.74 17.74 5.98
CA GLY A 179 -2.02 17.69 4.53
C GLY A 179 -1.43 18.84 3.71
N VAL A 180 -0.75 19.80 4.34
CA VAL A 180 -0.03 20.84 3.62
C VAL A 180 1.24 20.26 3.01
N GLU A 181 1.39 20.45 1.71
CA GLU A 181 2.52 19.96 0.93
C GLU A 181 2.99 21.02 -0.06
N VAL A 182 4.31 21.14 -0.17
CA VAL A 182 4.98 21.97 -1.16
C VAL A 182 6.09 21.16 -1.83
N ARG A 183 6.33 21.44 -3.11
CA ARG A 183 7.51 20.88 -3.80
C ARG A 183 8.76 21.61 -3.34
N PRO A 184 9.94 20.96 -3.34
CA PRO A 184 11.18 21.62 -3.01
C PRO A 184 11.40 22.88 -3.86
N LEU A 185 11.85 23.97 -3.23
CA LEU A 185 12.10 25.27 -3.85
C LEU A 185 10.87 25.90 -4.53
N GLN A 186 9.66 25.58 -4.04
CA GLN A 186 8.42 26.16 -4.53
C GLN A 186 7.67 26.90 -3.42
N THR A 187 6.70 27.70 -3.84
CA THR A 187 5.87 28.52 -2.96
C THR A 187 4.44 27.99 -2.95
N ILE A 188 3.78 28.04 -1.79
CA ILE A 188 2.35 27.75 -1.62
C ILE A 188 1.71 28.80 -0.72
N LEU A 189 0.39 28.88 -0.76
CA LEU A 189 -0.38 29.53 0.30
C LEU A 189 -0.60 28.57 1.45
N ILE A 190 -0.57 29.09 2.68
CA ILE A 190 -0.86 28.31 3.87
C ILE A 190 -2.38 28.36 4.13
N PRO A 191 -3.12 27.25 3.94
CA PRO A 191 -4.57 27.28 4.08
C PRO A 191 -5.00 27.34 5.55
N GLY A 192 -6.09 28.07 5.81
CA GLY A 192 -6.82 27.98 7.08
C GLY A 192 -6.15 28.64 8.29
N LEU A 193 -5.19 29.55 8.07
CA LEU A 193 -4.69 30.42 9.14
C LEU A 193 -5.76 31.46 9.52
N SER A 194 -6.15 31.47 10.79
CA SER A 194 -7.11 32.44 11.33
C SER A 194 -6.96 32.59 12.84
N LEU A 195 -7.44 33.71 13.38
CA LEU A 195 -7.50 34.03 14.79
C LEU A 195 -8.97 34.20 15.21
N GLN A 196 -9.34 33.51 16.28
CA GLN A 196 -10.61 33.65 16.99
C GLN A 196 -10.32 34.28 18.34
N ALA A 197 -10.78 35.51 18.53
CA ALA A 197 -10.45 36.30 19.69
C ALA A 197 -11.60 37.24 20.05
N ALA A 198 -11.75 37.51 21.35
CA ALA A 198 -12.60 38.59 21.82
C ALA A 198 -12.11 39.95 21.32
N GLU A 199 -13.00 40.95 21.38
CA GLU A 199 -12.70 42.33 21.03
C GLU A 199 -11.53 42.87 21.88
N ARG A 200 -10.56 43.50 21.22
CA ARG A 200 -9.36 44.07 21.85
C ARG A 200 -8.81 45.20 20.98
N THR A 201 -7.93 46.01 21.57
CA THR A 201 -7.34 47.19 20.91
C THR A 201 -6.33 46.83 19.83
N LEU A 202 -5.62 45.70 19.99
CA LEU A 202 -4.60 45.26 19.07
C LEU A 202 -4.56 43.73 19.04
N TYR A 203 -4.57 43.18 17.83
CA TYR A 203 -4.34 41.77 17.56
C TYR A 203 -2.92 41.59 17.02
N ARG A 204 -2.22 40.55 17.48
CA ARG A 204 -0.88 40.20 17.00
C ARG A 204 -0.79 38.70 16.82
N VAL A 205 -0.29 38.28 15.68
CA VAL A 205 0.07 36.88 15.41
C VAL A 205 1.49 36.79 14.89
N ASN A 206 2.18 35.70 15.20
CA ASN A 206 3.51 35.42 14.70
C ASN A 206 3.57 34.01 14.08
N LEU A 207 4.31 33.90 12.99
CA LEU A 207 4.68 32.65 12.35
C LEU A 207 6.20 32.47 12.41
N THR A 208 6.65 31.25 12.62
CA THR A 208 8.08 30.91 12.61
C THR A 208 8.28 29.56 11.94
N ALA A 209 9.13 29.53 10.91
CA ALA A 209 9.53 28.33 10.18
C ALA A 209 10.97 27.96 10.52
N THR A 210 11.37 26.73 10.18
CA THR A 210 12.73 26.24 10.35
C THR A 210 13.49 26.03 9.03
N MET A 211 12.79 25.90 7.91
CA MET A 211 13.38 25.55 6.61
C MET A 211 12.95 26.45 5.44
N GLY A 212 11.96 27.30 5.62
CA GLY A 212 11.44 28.17 4.57
C GLY A 212 11.16 29.59 5.05
N THR A 213 10.76 30.44 4.13
CA THR A 213 10.46 31.85 4.38
C THR A 213 8.98 32.12 4.16
N PHE A 214 8.49 33.17 4.81
CA PHE A 214 7.11 33.64 4.65
C PHE A 214 7.07 34.96 3.87
N ASP A 215 6.00 35.13 3.10
CA ASP A 215 5.67 36.37 2.40
C ASP A 215 4.14 36.49 2.33
N VAL A 216 3.59 37.60 1.83
CA VAL A 216 2.15 37.76 1.61
C VAL A 216 1.82 38.01 0.14
N ALA A 217 0.90 37.22 -0.43
CA ALA A 217 0.47 37.37 -1.82
C ALA A 217 -0.35 38.67 -2.07
N ALA A 218 -0.85 39.29 -1.01
CA ALA A 218 -1.56 40.55 -1.03
C ALA A 218 -1.49 41.26 0.33
N GLU A 219 -1.56 42.58 0.31
CA GLU A 219 -1.59 43.46 1.49
C GLU A 219 -3.02 43.90 1.78
N VAL A 220 -3.42 43.83 3.05
CA VAL A 220 -4.73 44.28 3.54
C VAL A 220 -4.56 45.61 4.28
N ASP A 221 -5.45 46.56 3.99
CA ASP A 221 -5.41 47.87 4.65
C ASP A 221 -5.50 47.75 6.18
N SER A 222 -4.75 48.60 6.87
CA SER A 222 -4.68 48.64 8.35
C SER A 222 -4.12 47.37 9.00
N VAL A 223 -3.36 46.55 8.26
CA VAL A 223 -2.56 45.45 8.81
C VAL A 223 -1.07 45.75 8.61
N LYS A 224 -0.31 45.71 9.71
CA LYS A 224 1.15 45.83 9.67
C LYS A 224 1.76 44.44 9.57
N VAL A 225 2.54 44.19 8.51
CA VAL A 225 3.29 42.94 8.32
C VAL A 225 4.79 43.24 8.53
N GLU A 226 5.47 42.39 9.29
CA GLU A 226 6.91 42.50 9.57
C GLU A 226 7.60 41.15 9.33
N GLY A 227 8.79 41.17 8.73
CA GLY A 227 9.62 39.96 8.53
C GLY A 227 9.38 39.20 7.23
N GLU A 228 8.75 39.83 6.22
CA GLU A 228 8.60 39.28 4.88
C GLU A 228 9.96 38.86 4.27
N GLY A 229 9.97 37.75 3.53
CA GLY A 229 11.17 37.12 3.01
C GLY A 229 12.02 36.41 4.08
N GLY A 230 11.63 36.46 5.36
CA GLY A 230 12.32 35.82 6.48
C GLY A 230 11.62 34.56 6.98
N MET A 231 12.28 33.86 7.92
CA MET A 231 11.72 32.70 8.62
C MET A 231 10.70 33.08 9.71
N HIS A 232 10.63 34.36 10.06
CA HIS A 232 9.74 34.90 11.08
C HIS A 232 8.84 35.95 10.44
N LEU A 233 7.52 35.79 10.56
CA LEU A 233 6.54 36.76 10.10
C LEU A 233 5.68 37.20 11.28
N ALA A 234 5.52 38.50 11.48
CA ALA A 234 4.59 39.05 12.47
C ALA A 234 3.54 39.92 11.77
N MET A 235 2.28 39.79 12.18
CA MET A 235 1.17 40.58 11.66
C MET A 235 0.41 41.23 12.80
N LEU A 236 0.11 42.52 12.67
CA LEU A 236 -0.61 43.30 13.67
C LEU A 236 -1.75 44.09 13.05
N ALA A 237 -2.91 44.11 13.68
CA ALA A 237 -4.05 44.93 13.24
C ALA A 237 -4.92 45.35 14.43
N SER A 238 -5.65 46.45 14.28
CA SER A 238 -6.69 46.87 15.23
C SER A 238 -8.04 46.17 14.98
N GLN A 239 -8.24 45.61 13.77
CA GLN A 239 -9.46 44.91 13.37
C GLN A 239 -9.17 43.43 13.10
N LEU A 240 -9.88 42.54 13.80
CA LEU A 240 -9.69 41.08 13.69
C LEU A 240 -9.97 40.56 12.27
N ASP A 241 -11.02 41.07 11.62
CA ASP A 241 -11.38 40.61 10.29
C ASP A 241 -10.33 41.02 9.24
N ASN A 242 -9.67 42.18 9.37
CA ASN A 242 -8.56 42.57 8.51
C ASN A 242 -7.35 41.67 8.73
N LEU A 243 -7.02 41.34 9.99
CA LEU A 243 -5.94 40.40 10.30
C LEU A 243 -6.20 39.00 9.73
N ASN A 244 -7.42 38.49 9.90
CA ASN A 244 -7.82 37.20 9.33
C ASN A 244 -7.81 37.22 7.80
N ARG A 245 -8.20 38.34 7.18
CA ARG A 245 -8.07 38.53 5.74
C ARG A 245 -6.61 38.53 5.29
N GLN A 246 -5.70 39.17 6.03
CA GLN A 246 -4.26 39.16 5.73
C GLN A 246 -3.67 37.75 5.80
N MET A 247 -4.08 36.96 6.80
CA MET A 247 -3.61 35.58 6.96
C MET A 247 -3.99 34.65 5.81
N GLN A 248 -5.08 34.94 5.07
CA GLN A 248 -5.46 34.19 3.86
C GLN A 248 -4.43 34.33 2.73
N PHE A 249 -3.58 35.35 2.79
CA PHE A 249 -2.56 35.63 1.77
C PHE A 249 -1.16 35.21 2.20
N VAL A 250 -0.98 34.61 3.38
CA VAL A 250 0.33 34.16 3.83
C VAL A 250 0.81 33.00 2.97
N THR A 251 1.99 33.20 2.39
CA THR A 251 2.70 32.20 1.59
C THR A 251 3.85 31.61 2.37
N TYR A 252 4.21 30.38 2.01
CA TYR A 252 5.41 29.69 2.45
C TYR A 252 6.24 29.33 1.23
N THR A 253 7.52 29.70 1.26
CA THR A 253 8.51 29.31 0.24
C THR A 253 9.56 28.41 0.88
N ASN A 254 9.70 27.19 0.38
CA ASN A 254 10.80 26.33 0.80
C ASN A 254 12.11 26.86 0.20
N THR A 255 13.16 27.03 1.01
CA THR A 255 14.48 27.49 0.55
C THR A 255 15.54 26.39 0.54
N LEU A 256 15.24 25.22 1.12
CA LEU A 256 16.14 24.06 1.14
C LEU A 256 15.60 22.93 0.24
N PHE A 257 16.36 22.59 -0.80
CA PHE A 257 16.06 21.40 -1.60
C PHE A 257 16.28 20.12 -0.78
N HIS A 258 15.22 19.37 -0.54
CA HIS A 258 15.28 18.01 -0.03
C HIS A 258 14.13 17.19 -0.64
N PRO A 259 14.36 15.96 -1.15
CA PRO A 259 13.35 15.23 -1.92
C PRO A 259 12.14 14.78 -1.10
N ASN A 260 12.30 14.59 0.22
CA ASN A 260 11.23 14.23 1.14
C ASN A 260 11.60 14.62 2.58
N THR A 261 11.16 15.79 3.04
CA THR A 261 11.32 16.29 4.41
C THR A 261 10.05 17.04 4.86
N ALA A 262 10.11 17.69 6.01
CA ALA A 262 9.03 18.46 6.57
C ALA A 262 9.58 19.67 7.33
N ASP A 263 8.96 20.83 7.12
CA ASP A 263 9.21 22.02 7.94
C ASP A 263 8.20 22.08 9.09
N THR A 264 8.68 22.46 10.28
CA THR A 264 7.84 22.68 11.45
C THR A 264 7.55 24.17 11.57
N VAL A 265 6.29 24.55 11.44
CA VAL A 265 5.83 25.93 11.55
C VAL A 265 5.15 26.15 12.89
N GLN A 266 5.64 27.13 13.64
CA GLN A 266 4.99 27.63 14.85
C GLN A 266 4.08 28.80 14.50
N PHE A 267 2.87 28.79 15.04
CA PHE A 267 1.89 29.87 14.93
C PHE A 267 1.49 30.31 16.33
N SER A 268 1.57 31.59 16.65
CA SER A 268 1.33 32.07 18.01
C SER A 268 0.62 33.41 18.10
N THR A 269 -0.11 33.59 19.20
CA THR A 269 -0.72 34.86 19.65
C THR A 269 -0.67 34.87 21.17
N ASP A 270 -0.19 35.94 21.78
CA ASP A 270 -0.07 36.06 23.25
C ASP A 270 0.58 34.79 23.88
N GLU A 271 -0.12 34.10 24.79
CA GLU A 271 0.31 32.85 25.42
C GLU A 271 -0.09 31.57 24.64
N HIS A 272 -0.79 31.72 23.52
CA HIS A 272 -1.27 30.60 22.72
C HIS A 272 -0.28 30.26 21.62
N HIS A 273 0.07 28.99 21.54
CA HIS A 273 0.98 28.45 20.55
C HIS A 273 0.36 27.23 19.87
N ALA A 274 0.51 27.16 18.56
CA ALA A 274 0.17 26.04 17.71
C ALA A 274 1.40 25.64 16.89
N THR A 275 1.45 24.39 16.48
CA THR A 275 2.50 23.88 15.61
C THR A 275 1.88 23.00 14.55
N PHE A 276 2.28 23.21 13.30
CA PHE A 276 1.87 22.39 12.18
C PHE A 276 3.03 22.11 11.24
N ILE A 277 2.83 21.14 10.36
CA ILE A 277 3.87 20.63 9.48
C ILE A 277 3.54 20.95 8.04
N ILE A 278 4.52 21.48 7.31
CA ILE A 278 4.49 21.58 5.85
C ILE A 278 5.40 20.49 5.30
N ARG A 279 4.82 19.49 4.61
CA ARG A 279 5.60 18.45 3.94
C ARG A 279 6.28 19.03 2.71
N ILE A 280 7.60 18.89 2.63
CA ILE A 280 8.40 19.28 1.47
C ILE A 280 8.76 18.01 0.73
N ARG A 281 8.08 17.72 -0.39
CA ARG A 281 8.37 16.50 -1.14
C ARG A 281 8.11 16.63 -2.64
N HIS A 282 8.85 15.84 -3.41
CA HIS A 282 8.44 15.50 -4.76
C HIS A 282 7.47 14.33 -4.70
N ALA A 283 6.22 14.56 -5.08
CA ALA A 283 5.26 13.47 -5.28
C ALA A 283 5.84 12.44 -6.27
N PRO A 284 5.76 11.12 -5.97
CA PRO A 284 6.26 10.09 -6.87
C PRO A 284 5.65 10.24 -8.27
N THR A 285 6.50 10.11 -9.30
CA THR A 285 6.02 10.18 -10.69
C THR A 285 5.16 8.93 -10.99
N PRO A 286 3.91 9.09 -11.48
CA PRO A 286 3.03 7.95 -11.75
C PRO A 286 3.61 7.03 -12.83
N ARG A 287 3.56 5.71 -12.58
CA ARG A 287 3.86 4.68 -13.59
C ARG A 287 2.55 4.09 -14.10
N LEU A 288 2.11 4.60 -15.25
CA LEU A 288 0.86 4.18 -15.87
C LEU A 288 1.13 3.08 -16.90
N TYR A 289 0.29 2.05 -16.89
CA TYR A 289 0.37 0.93 -17.82
C TYR A 289 -0.77 1.02 -18.83
N ASN A 290 -0.48 0.78 -20.10
CA ASN A 290 -1.50 0.71 -21.14
C ASN A 290 -1.91 -0.76 -21.30
N PRO A 291 -3.11 -1.18 -20.86
CA PRO A 291 -3.54 -2.59 -20.90
C PRO A 291 -3.85 -3.11 -22.32
N GLY A 292 -3.50 -2.37 -23.38
CA GLY A 292 -3.89 -2.68 -24.75
C GLY A 292 -5.38 -2.44 -24.98
N SER A 293 -5.90 -2.86 -26.14
CA SER A 293 -7.36 -2.93 -26.36
C SER A 293 -7.82 -4.34 -26.01
N SER A 294 -8.85 -4.47 -25.18
CA SER A 294 -9.60 -5.72 -25.06
C SER A 294 -10.25 -6.00 -26.41
N SER A 295 -9.93 -7.15 -27.01
CA SER A 295 -10.44 -7.56 -28.33
C SER A 295 -11.78 -8.29 -28.25
N GLY A 296 -12.54 -8.13 -27.17
CA GLY A 296 -13.81 -8.83 -26.95
C GLY A 296 -14.94 -7.85 -26.62
N GLU A 297 -16.11 -8.10 -27.18
CA GLU A 297 -17.36 -7.34 -26.99
C GLU A 297 -17.91 -7.40 -25.55
N ASN A 298 -17.27 -8.17 -24.65
CA ASN A 298 -17.59 -8.19 -23.23
C ASN A 298 -16.70 -7.21 -22.46
N SER A 299 -17.30 -6.13 -21.99
CA SER A 299 -16.68 -4.99 -21.28
C SER A 299 -16.08 -5.29 -19.89
N GLY A 300 -15.66 -6.53 -19.62
CA GLY A 300 -15.15 -6.99 -18.32
C GLY A 300 -13.98 -7.96 -18.35
N GLU A 301 -13.49 -8.40 -19.51
CA GLU A 301 -12.34 -9.30 -19.60
C GLU A 301 -11.01 -8.55 -19.75
N TYR A 302 -10.08 -8.80 -18.82
CA TYR A 302 -8.73 -8.26 -18.86
C TYR A 302 -7.90 -8.89 -20.00
N ASN A 303 -7.12 -8.08 -20.73
CA ASN A 303 -6.10 -8.60 -21.63
C ASN A 303 -4.90 -9.08 -20.80
N ILE A 304 -4.93 -10.35 -20.36
CA ILE A 304 -3.91 -10.94 -19.48
C ILE A 304 -2.51 -10.85 -20.10
N SER A 305 -2.37 -11.06 -21.40
CA SER A 305 -1.06 -11.00 -22.08
C SER A 305 -0.44 -9.61 -22.09
N ALA A 306 -1.25 -8.54 -22.01
CA ALA A 306 -0.75 -7.17 -21.88
C ALA A 306 -0.47 -6.77 -20.42
N LEU A 307 -1.10 -7.44 -19.45
CA LEU A 307 -1.06 -7.07 -18.03
C LEU A 307 -0.10 -7.92 -17.20
N VAL A 308 0.14 -9.17 -17.61
CA VAL A 308 0.85 -10.17 -16.81
C VAL A 308 1.99 -10.77 -17.60
N THR A 309 3.14 -10.86 -16.94
CA THR A 309 4.27 -11.71 -17.35
C THR A 309 4.43 -12.80 -16.31
N ILE A 310 4.68 -14.03 -16.74
CA ILE A 310 4.98 -15.14 -15.84
C ILE A 310 6.50 -15.20 -15.69
N ALA A 311 6.99 -15.11 -14.46
CA ALA A 311 8.40 -15.23 -14.14
C ALA A 311 8.65 -16.54 -13.41
N THR A 312 9.71 -17.24 -13.80
CA THR A 312 10.14 -18.47 -13.16
C THR A 312 11.66 -18.55 -13.09
N LYS A 313 12.15 -19.43 -12.22
CA LYS A 313 13.57 -19.74 -12.09
C LYS A 313 13.76 -21.24 -12.13
N THR A 314 14.70 -21.69 -12.95
CA THR A 314 15.07 -23.11 -13.04
C THR A 314 16.51 -23.36 -12.61
N PHE A 315 16.80 -24.62 -12.27
CA PHE A 315 18.13 -25.14 -11.97
C PHE A 315 18.14 -26.65 -12.16
N LEU A 316 18.80 -27.15 -13.20
CA LEU A 316 18.95 -28.58 -13.51
C LEU A 316 17.62 -29.35 -13.70
N ARG A 317 16.50 -28.64 -13.97
CA ARG A 317 15.13 -29.21 -14.01
C ARG A 317 14.38 -28.89 -15.31
N TYR A 318 15.05 -29.04 -16.45
CA TYR A 318 14.46 -28.74 -17.76
C TYR A 318 13.20 -29.56 -18.09
N ASP A 319 13.07 -30.79 -17.57
CA ASP A 319 11.86 -31.60 -17.72
C ASP A 319 10.65 -30.93 -17.05
N LYS A 320 10.84 -30.38 -15.84
CA LYS A 320 9.82 -29.65 -15.09
C LYS A 320 9.48 -28.34 -15.76
N LEU A 321 10.51 -27.57 -16.13
CA LEU A 321 10.35 -26.30 -16.82
C LEU A 321 9.53 -26.46 -18.12
N ARG A 322 9.82 -27.48 -18.94
CA ARG A 322 9.05 -27.77 -20.15
C ARG A 322 7.60 -28.15 -19.82
N ALA A 323 7.36 -28.91 -18.76
CA ALA A 323 6.00 -29.24 -18.31
C ALA A 323 5.22 -27.99 -17.85
N LEU A 324 5.86 -27.09 -17.09
CA LEU A 324 5.30 -25.80 -16.72
C LEU A 324 4.93 -25.00 -17.97
N ILE A 325 5.88 -24.77 -18.89
CA ILE A 325 5.66 -24.01 -20.13
C ILE A 325 4.52 -24.61 -20.95
N ASN A 326 4.52 -25.92 -21.16
CA ASN A 326 3.47 -26.61 -21.91
C ASN A 326 2.09 -26.44 -21.24
N SER A 327 2.02 -26.49 -19.91
CA SER A 327 0.77 -26.28 -19.19
C SER A 327 0.29 -24.82 -19.26
N ILE A 328 1.20 -23.84 -19.14
CA ILE A 328 0.89 -22.41 -19.33
C ILE A 328 0.32 -22.17 -20.72
N ARG A 329 0.98 -22.69 -21.77
CA ARG A 329 0.58 -22.47 -23.16
C ARG A 329 -0.80 -23.03 -23.51
N LYS A 330 -1.32 -24.00 -22.74
CA LYS A 330 -2.71 -24.50 -22.90
C LYS A 330 -3.76 -23.46 -22.50
N PHE A 331 -3.47 -22.58 -21.54
CA PHE A 331 -4.45 -21.63 -20.98
C PHE A 331 -4.10 -20.17 -21.29
N TYR A 332 -2.82 -19.85 -21.42
CA TYR A 332 -2.27 -18.52 -21.65
C TYR A 332 -1.23 -18.56 -22.79
N PRO A 333 -1.67 -18.78 -24.04
CA PRO A 333 -0.77 -19.06 -25.16
C PRO A 333 0.16 -17.89 -25.53
N THR A 334 -0.25 -16.65 -25.26
CA THR A 334 0.48 -15.43 -25.65
C THR A 334 1.09 -14.64 -24.49
N VAL A 335 0.95 -15.14 -23.25
CA VAL A 335 1.59 -14.51 -22.08
C VAL A 335 3.10 -14.73 -22.14
N THR A 336 3.88 -13.67 -21.96
CA THR A 336 5.35 -13.77 -21.88
C THR A 336 5.78 -14.58 -20.67
N ILE A 337 6.74 -15.49 -20.87
CA ILE A 337 7.38 -16.28 -19.83
C ILE A 337 8.85 -15.88 -19.77
N ILE A 338 9.29 -15.36 -18.62
CA ILE A 338 10.69 -15.02 -18.35
C ILE A 338 11.29 -16.07 -17.42
N ILE A 339 12.43 -16.62 -17.84
CA ILE A 339 13.10 -17.73 -17.18
C ILE A 339 14.49 -17.25 -16.75
N ALA A 340 14.75 -17.23 -15.45
CA ALA A 340 16.11 -17.13 -14.92
C ALA A 340 16.69 -18.54 -14.73
N ASP A 341 17.88 -18.79 -15.28
CA ASP A 341 18.49 -20.11 -15.29
C ASP A 341 19.93 -20.04 -14.78
N ASP A 342 20.19 -20.65 -13.62
CA ASP A 342 21.52 -20.73 -13.00
C ASP A 342 22.12 -22.15 -13.07
N SER A 343 21.71 -22.96 -14.05
CA SER A 343 22.29 -24.27 -14.34
C SER A 343 23.72 -24.13 -14.89
N GLN A 344 24.56 -25.15 -14.69
CA GLN A 344 25.93 -25.17 -15.25
C GLN A 344 25.89 -25.51 -16.74
N ASP A 345 25.31 -26.67 -17.05
CA ASP A 345 25.09 -27.14 -18.41
C ASP A 345 23.69 -26.69 -18.82
N THR A 346 23.63 -25.65 -19.65
CA THR A 346 22.38 -24.98 -19.97
C THR A 346 21.70 -25.55 -21.23
N GLU A 347 20.38 -25.74 -21.15
CA GLU A 347 19.54 -25.99 -22.32
C GLU A 347 18.87 -24.69 -22.75
N HIS A 348 19.00 -24.32 -24.02
CA HIS A 348 18.25 -23.21 -24.60
C HIS A 348 16.80 -23.61 -24.83
N VAL A 349 15.91 -23.09 -24.01
CA VAL A 349 14.47 -23.27 -24.11
C VAL A 349 13.91 -22.19 -25.02
N GLN A 350 13.58 -22.56 -26.26
CA GLN A 350 13.01 -21.65 -27.27
C GLN A 350 11.52 -21.87 -27.45
N GLY A 351 10.81 -20.80 -27.83
CA GLY A 351 9.40 -20.83 -28.18
C GLY A 351 8.78 -19.43 -28.22
N PRO A 352 7.52 -19.32 -28.67
CA PRO A 352 6.84 -18.03 -28.72
C PRO A 352 6.70 -17.44 -27.31
N HIS A 353 6.98 -16.14 -27.18
CA HIS A 353 6.90 -15.38 -25.93
C HIS A 353 7.69 -16.00 -24.77
N ILE A 354 8.86 -16.58 -25.05
CA ILE A 354 9.80 -17.11 -24.05
C ILE A 354 11.06 -16.27 -24.10
N GLU A 355 11.49 -15.80 -22.93
CA GLU A 355 12.78 -15.16 -22.74
C GLU A 355 13.54 -15.91 -21.64
N GLN A 356 14.74 -16.39 -21.96
CA GLN A 356 15.60 -17.12 -21.02
C GLN A 356 16.89 -16.33 -20.79
N TYR A 357 17.21 -16.11 -19.52
CA TYR A 357 18.40 -15.39 -19.09
C TYR A 357 19.27 -16.31 -18.23
N PHE A 358 20.52 -16.48 -18.65
CA PHE A 358 21.49 -17.32 -17.96
C PHE A 358 22.23 -16.55 -16.87
N MET A 359 22.47 -17.24 -15.77
CA MET A 359 23.15 -16.73 -14.58
C MET A 359 24.40 -17.56 -14.30
N PRO A 360 25.35 -17.02 -13.50
CA PRO A 360 26.43 -17.83 -12.96
C PRO A 360 25.88 -19.06 -12.24
N PHE A 361 26.57 -20.19 -12.40
CA PHE A 361 26.15 -21.47 -11.86
C PHE A 361 25.79 -21.40 -10.37
N GLY A 362 24.60 -21.88 -10.02
CA GLY A 362 24.16 -22.01 -8.64
C GLY A 362 24.06 -20.68 -7.88
N LYS A 363 23.96 -19.54 -8.59
CA LYS A 363 23.88 -18.20 -8.01
C LYS A 363 22.72 -18.05 -7.02
N GLY A 364 21.65 -18.82 -7.19
CA GLY A 364 20.66 -19.05 -6.13
C GLY A 364 19.29 -18.46 -6.41
N TRP A 365 18.36 -18.81 -5.53
CA TRP A 365 16.93 -18.61 -5.74
C TRP A 365 16.51 -17.14 -5.80
N PHE A 366 16.91 -16.34 -4.80
CA PHE A 366 16.53 -14.92 -4.71
C PHE A 366 17.22 -14.06 -5.76
N ALA A 367 18.47 -14.39 -6.11
CA ALA A 367 19.16 -13.74 -7.23
C ALA A 367 18.42 -13.99 -8.56
N GLY A 368 17.93 -15.21 -8.80
CA GLY A 368 17.17 -15.53 -10.01
C GLY A 368 15.80 -14.86 -10.06
N ARG A 369 15.12 -14.71 -8.92
CA ARG A 369 13.90 -13.89 -8.81
C ARG A 369 14.16 -12.44 -9.25
N ASN A 370 15.20 -11.80 -8.71
CA ASN A 370 15.55 -10.44 -9.09
C ASN A 370 15.83 -10.31 -10.59
N LEU A 371 16.61 -11.24 -11.15
CA LEU A 371 16.90 -11.21 -12.58
C LEU A 371 15.62 -11.29 -13.40
N ALA A 372 14.78 -12.32 -13.18
CA ALA A 372 13.57 -12.50 -13.96
C ALA A 372 12.61 -11.30 -13.84
N ILE A 373 12.40 -10.79 -12.62
CA ILE A 373 11.49 -9.65 -12.37
C ILE A 373 12.02 -8.36 -12.98
N SER A 374 13.35 -8.15 -13.01
CA SER A 374 13.95 -6.96 -13.61
C SER A 374 13.75 -6.85 -15.13
N GLN A 375 13.39 -7.96 -15.78
CA GLN A 375 13.08 -7.99 -17.22
C GLN A 375 11.57 -7.84 -17.50
N VAL A 376 10.72 -7.83 -16.47
CA VAL A 376 9.27 -7.71 -16.66
C VAL A 376 8.89 -6.28 -17.04
N THR A 377 8.13 -6.13 -18.12
CA THR A 377 7.63 -4.84 -18.61
C THR A 377 6.14 -4.62 -18.36
N THR A 378 5.40 -5.67 -17.97
CA THR A 378 3.96 -5.62 -17.71
C THR A 378 3.64 -5.10 -16.31
N LYS A 379 2.39 -4.64 -16.11
CA LYS A 379 1.88 -4.10 -14.83
C LYS A 379 2.05 -5.07 -13.66
N TYR A 380 1.82 -6.34 -13.94
CA TYR A 380 1.92 -7.43 -12.97
C TYR A 380 2.89 -8.50 -13.41
N VAL A 381 3.50 -9.16 -12.44
CA VAL A 381 4.28 -10.39 -12.60
C VAL A 381 3.62 -11.50 -11.78
N LEU A 382 3.44 -12.66 -12.40
CA LEU A 382 3.04 -13.89 -11.72
C LEU A 382 4.30 -14.72 -11.47
N TRP A 383 4.65 -14.91 -10.20
CA TRP A 383 5.73 -15.85 -9.85
C TRP A 383 5.20 -17.28 -9.85
N ALA A 384 5.91 -18.18 -10.54
CA ALA A 384 5.64 -19.62 -10.54
C ALA A 384 6.95 -20.41 -10.45
N ASP A 385 7.02 -21.39 -9.57
CA ASP A 385 8.16 -22.32 -9.53
C ASP A 385 8.10 -23.26 -10.75
N ASP A 386 9.28 -23.68 -11.24
CA ASP A 386 9.46 -24.44 -12.49
C ASP A 386 8.79 -25.83 -12.50
N ASP A 387 8.31 -26.32 -11.36
CA ASP A 387 7.63 -27.59 -11.16
C ASP A 387 6.12 -27.45 -10.91
N PHE A 388 5.55 -26.28 -11.20
CA PHE A 388 4.11 -26.08 -11.20
C PHE A 388 3.46 -26.49 -12.54
N ILE A 389 2.18 -26.83 -12.47
CA ILE A 389 1.36 -27.26 -13.60
C ILE A 389 0.06 -26.46 -13.59
N PHE A 390 -0.15 -25.66 -14.64
CA PHE A 390 -1.37 -24.91 -14.84
C PHE A 390 -2.51 -25.84 -15.23
N THR A 391 -3.68 -25.59 -14.66
CA THR A 391 -4.90 -26.39 -14.85
C THR A 391 -6.09 -25.46 -15.08
N PRO A 392 -7.30 -25.99 -15.36
CA PRO A 392 -8.50 -25.14 -15.44
C PRO A 392 -8.82 -24.36 -14.14
N ARG A 393 -8.21 -24.69 -13.00
CA ARG A 393 -8.33 -23.94 -11.74
C ARG A 393 -7.35 -22.77 -11.62
N THR A 394 -6.35 -22.69 -12.49
CA THR A 394 -5.28 -21.68 -12.43
C THR A 394 -5.73 -20.41 -13.15
N LYS A 395 -6.71 -19.72 -12.55
CA LYS A 395 -7.42 -18.56 -13.10
C LYS A 395 -6.70 -17.25 -12.77
N VAL A 396 -5.69 -16.89 -13.55
CA VAL A 396 -4.88 -15.66 -13.39
C VAL A 396 -5.74 -14.40 -13.44
N GLU A 397 -6.78 -14.38 -14.28
CA GLU A 397 -7.74 -13.28 -14.40
C GLU A 397 -8.45 -12.92 -13.08
N LYS A 398 -8.65 -13.89 -12.19
CA LYS A 398 -9.23 -13.64 -10.86
C LYS A 398 -8.25 -12.88 -9.95
N LEU A 399 -6.96 -13.24 -10.02
CA LEU A 399 -5.91 -12.53 -9.26
C LEU A 399 -5.74 -11.10 -9.77
N VAL A 400 -5.81 -10.91 -11.10
CA VAL A 400 -5.81 -9.56 -11.71
C VAL A 400 -7.01 -8.76 -11.22
N ASP A 401 -8.21 -9.34 -11.19
CA ASP A 401 -9.42 -8.64 -10.73
C ASP A 401 -9.30 -8.14 -9.28
N VAL A 402 -8.71 -8.96 -8.40
CA VAL A 402 -8.41 -8.56 -7.01
C VAL A 402 -7.47 -7.37 -6.98
N LEU A 403 -6.35 -7.39 -7.72
CA LEU A 403 -5.40 -6.28 -7.72
C LEU A 403 -5.91 -5.01 -8.40
N GLU A 404 -6.80 -5.11 -9.38
CA GLU A 404 -7.41 -3.95 -10.05
C GLU A 404 -8.49 -3.27 -9.19
N LYS A 405 -9.23 -4.04 -8.37
CA LYS A 405 -10.36 -3.53 -7.57
C LYS A 405 -10.06 -3.26 -6.10
N THR A 406 -8.89 -3.65 -5.61
CA THR A 406 -8.50 -3.45 -4.21
C THR A 406 -7.22 -2.63 -4.08
N SER A 407 -6.86 -2.28 -2.84
CA SER A 407 -5.58 -1.64 -2.53
C SER A 407 -4.41 -2.61 -2.32
N LEU A 408 -4.57 -3.88 -2.70
CA LEU A 408 -3.50 -4.87 -2.59
C LEU A 408 -2.40 -4.62 -3.63
N ASP A 409 -1.17 -4.97 -3.25
CA ASP A 409 0.02 -4.96 -4.10
C ASP A 409 0.38 -6.35 -4.60
N LEU A 410 -0.02 -7.39 -3.86
CA LEU A 410 0.29 -8.80 -4.13
C LEU A 410 -0.86 -9.69 -3.67
N VAL A 411 -1.19 -10.70 -4.48
CA VAL A 411 -2.18 -11.72 -4.15
C VAL A 411 -1.68 -13.12 -4.49
N GLY A 412 -1.63 -14.00 -3.49
CA GLY A 412 -1.27 -15.41 -3.63
C GLY A 412 -2.45 -16.29 -4.02
N GLY A 413 -2.18 -17.36 -4.77
CA GLY A 413 -3.14 -18.46 -4.96
C GLY A 413 -2.90 -19.60 -3.95
N ALA A 414 -3.34 -20.80 -4.32
CA ALA A 414 -3.05 -22.04 -3.61
C ALA A 414 -2.26 -23.00 -4.49
N VAL A 415 -1.41 -23.82 -3.87
CA VAL A 415 -0.65 -24.89 -4.52
C VAL A 415 -1.20 -26.23 -4.07
N ARG A 416 -1.57 -27.07 -5.03
CA ARG A 416 -2.12 -28.41 -4.79
C ARG A 416 -1.09 -29.48 -5.13
N GLU A 417 -0.67 -30.23 -4.12
CA GLU A 417 0.23 -31.38 -4.27
C GLU A 417 -0.51 -32.55 -4.95
N ILE A 418 0.24 -33.48 -5.53
CA ILE A 418 -0.34 -34.65 -6.21
C ILE A 418 -1.20 -35.53 -5.29
N THR A 419 -0.97 -35.47 -3.98
CA THR A 419 -1.78 -36.15 -2.95
C THR A 419 -3.17 -35.55 -2.79
N GLY A 420 -3.46 -34.42 -3.45
CA GLY A 420 -4.69 -33.65 -3.31
C GLY A 420 -4.64 -32.59 -2.21
N TYR A 421 -3.62 -32.60 -1.35
CA TYR A 421 -3.43 -31.57 -0.33
C TYR A 421 -3.17 -30.20 -0.97
N THR A 422 -3.91 -29.19 -0.53
CA THR A 422 -3.83 -27.82 -1.06
C THR A 422 -3.37 -26.88 0.04
N THR A 423 -2.36 -26.05 -0.24
CA THR A 423 -1.81 -25.07 0.70
C THR A 423 -1.75 -23.68 0.09
N THR A 424 -2.11 -22.68 0.89
CA THR A 424 -1.96 -21.25 0.57
C THR A 424 -0.77 -20.62 1.29
N TYR A 425 -0.21 -21.32 2.28
CA TYR A 425 0.90 -20.86 3.14
C TYR A 425 0.67 -19.45 3.74
N ARG A 426 -0.56 -19.12 4.12
CA ARG A 426 -0.92 -17.81 4.70
C ARG A 426 -0.19 -17.60 6.03
N GLN A 427 0.52 -16.47 6.16
CA GLN A 427 1.22 -16.07 7.39
C GLN A 427 0.77 -14.71 7.88
N GLN A 428 0.68 -14.54 9.19
CA GLN A 428 0.66 -13.25 9.86
C GLN A 428 2.05 -12.98 10.42
N ILE A 429 2.59 -11.81 10.12
CA ILE A 429 3.92 -11.38 10.51
C ILE A 429 3.78 -10.07 11.28
N SER A 430 4.34 -10.02 12.48
CA SER A 430 4.33 -8.83 13.32
C SER A 430 5.71 -8.57 13.88
N VAL A 431 6.14 -7.31 13.90
CA VAL A 431 7.37 -6.86 14.55
C VAL A 431 6.99 -6.15 15.85
N GLN A 432 7.57 -6.59 16.96
CA GLN A 432 7.41 -5.96 18.27
C GLN A 432 8.60 -5.04 18.53
N PRO A 433 8.37 -3.74 18.82
CA PRO A 433 9.44 -2.83 19.19
C PRO A 433 10.24 -3.38 20.37
N GLY A 434 11.55 -3.42 20.24
CA GLY A 434 12.46 -3.79 21.31
C GLY A 434 13.15 -2.58 21.94
N ASP A 435 14.34 -2.83 22.48
CA ASP A 435 15.22 -1.82 23.09
C ASP A 435 16.38 -1.48 22.12
N ASP A 436 17.50 -1.01 22.69
CA ASP A 436 18.70 -0.64 21.94
C ASP A 436 19.33 -1.82 21.18
N ASP A 437 19.00 -3.07 21.53
CA ASP A 437 19.51 -4.27 20.85
C ASP A 437 18.71 -4.67 19.61
N GLY A 438 17.50 -4.11 19.41
CA GLY A 438 16.67 -4.38 18.25
C GLY A 438 15.30 -4.99 18.53
N ASP A 439 14.52 -5.15 17.47
CA ASP A 439 13.11 -5.57 17.54
C ASP A 439 12.96 -7.10 17.55
N CYS A 440 11.75 -7.57 17.82
CA CYS A 440 11.43 -9.00 17.83
C CYS A 440 10.38 -9.36 16.79
N LEU A 441 10.74 -10.30 15.90
CA LEU A 441 9.87 -10.81 14.85
C LEU A 441 8.94 -11.90 15.39
N ARG A 442 7.68 -11.89 14.98
CA ARG A 442 6.75 -12.98 15.25
C ARG A 442 6.00 -13.39 13.99
N THR A 443 6.04 -14.69 13.69
CA THR A 443 5.34 -15.30 12.54
C THR A 443 4.30 -16.30 13.02
N ARG A 444 3.09 -16.27 12.46
CA ARG A 444 2.01 -17.21 12.80
C ARG A 444 1.27 -17.62 11.54
N GLN A 445 0.91 -18.89 11.42
CA GLN A 445 0.02 -19.30 10.34
C GLN A 445 -1.35 -18.65 10.51
N GLY A 446 -1.90 -18.08 9.43
CA GLY A 446 -3.20 -17.43 9.47
C GLY A 446 -3.32 -16.22 8.56
N TYR A 447 -4.40 -15.49 8.74
CA TYR A 447 -4.76 -14.30 7.98
C TYR A 447 -5.50 -13.31 8.89
N HIS A 448 -5.58 -12.04 8.46
CA HIS A 448 -6.17 -10.95 9.24
C HIS A 448 -7.68 -10.89 9.07
N HIS A 449 -8.16 -10.84 7.83
CA HIS A 449 -9.59 -10.74 7.55
C HIS A 449 -9.95 -11.10 6.09
N VAL A 450 -11.24 -11.30 5.82
CA VAL A 450 -11.79 -11.52 4.48
C VAL A 450 -11.91 -10.18 3.74
N ILE A 451 -11.79 -10.23 2.41
CA ILE A 451 -11.89 -9.06 1.53
C ILE A 451 -13.34 -8.93 1.02
N GLU A 452 -13.94 -7.75 1.18
CA GLU A 452 -15.31 -7.53 0.72
C GLU A 452 -15.47 -7.72 -0.79
N GLY A 453 -16.48 -8.50 -1.15
CA GLY A 453 -16.76 -8.88 -2.53
C GLY A 453 -15.72 -9.78 -3.20
N PHE A 454 -14.78 -10.34 -2.44
CA PHE A 454 -13.88 -11.43 -2.82
C PHE A 454 -13.82 -12.48 -1.69
N PRO A 455 -14.89 -13.28 -1.49
CA PRO A 455 -15.07 -14.11 -0.28
C PRO A 455 -14.02 -15.21 -0.12
N ASP A 456 -13.43 -15.68 -1.22
CA ASP A 456 -12.36 -16.68 -1.21
C ASP A 456 -10.96 -16.08 -0.95
N CYS A 457 -10.88 -14.75 -0.80
CA CYS A 457 -9.65 -14.00 -0.62
C CYS A 457 -9.58 -13.33 0.75
N VAL A 458 -8.40 -13.38 1.35
CA VAL A 458 -8.11 -12.82 2.68
C VAL A 458 -6.86 -11.96 2.66
N VAL A 459 -6.75 -11.01 3.59
CA VAL A 459 -5.51 -10.24 3.84
C VAL A 459 -4.59 -11.04 4.74
N THR A 460 -3.32 -11.14 4.36
CA THR A 460 -2.27 -11.90 5.06
C THR A 460 -0.93 -11.18 4.84
N ASP A 461 0.15 -11.58 5.50
CA ASP A 461 1.45 -10.94 5.35
C ASP A 461 2.42 -11.78 4.51
N GLY A 462 2.16 -13.08 4.35
CA GLY A 462 2.96 -13.97 3.52
C GLY A 462 2.11 -15.04 2.85
N VAL A 463 2.52 -15.47 1.66
CA VAL A 463 1.80 -16.45 0.84
C VAL A 463 2.75 -17.49 0.26
N VAL A 464 2.19 -18.58 -0.26
CA VAL A 464 2.92 -19.62 -1.00
C VAL A 464 3.57 -19.04 -2.26
N ASN A 465 4.63 -19.67 -2.78
CA ASN A 465 5.37 -19.29 -4.00
C ASN A 465 4.58 -19.35 -5.33
N PHE A 466 3.28 -19.10 -5.29
CA PHE A 466 2.42 -18.87 -6.44
C PHE A 466 1.60 -17.61 -6.19
N PHE A 467 2.06 -16.47 -6.69
CA PHE A 467 1.43 -15.18 -6.42
C PHE A 467 1.61 -14.19 -7.57
N LEU A 468 0.59 -13.36 -7.78
CA LEU A 468 0.59 -12.23 -8.70
C LEU A 468 0.91 -10.96 -7.91
N ALA A 469 1.79 -10.11 -8.42
CA ALA A 469 2.14 -8.87 -7.75
C ALA A 469 2.37 -7.73 -8.73
N ARG A 470 2.22 -6.48 -8.26
CA ARG A 470 2.64 -5.29 -8.99
C ARG A 470 4.15 -5.35 -9.22
N THR A 471 4.57 -5.29 -10.47
CA THR A 471 5.98 -5.42 -10.86
C THR A 471 6.84 -4.39 -10.13
N GLU A 472 6.38 -3.13 -10.04
CA GLU A 472 7.11 -2.06 -9.35
C GLU A 472 7.31 -2.32 -7.84
N LYS A 473 6.36 -2.99 -7.18
CA LYS A 473 6.42 -3.28 -5.75
C LYS A 473 7.39 -4.42 -5.46
N MET A 474 7.42 -5.43 -6.32
CA MET A 474 8.43 -6.49 -6.23
C MET A 474 9.84 -5.95 -6.43
N LEU A 475 10.03 -5.03 -7.39
CA LEU A 475 11.31 -4.36 -7.61
C LEU A 475 11.70 -3.44 -6.44
N GLN A 476 10.73 -2.76 -5.83
CA GLN A 476 10.96 -1.88 -4.69
C GLN A 476 11.46 -2.65 -3.45
N VAL A 477 10.85 -3.79 -3.14
CA VAL A 477 11.25 -4.63 -1.99
C VAL A 477 12.53 -5.40 -2.32
N GLY A 478 12.59 -6.04 -3.49
CA GLY A 478 13.70 -6.87 -3.93
C GLY A 478 13.86 -8.16 -3.12
N PHE A 479 14.62 -9.11 -3.66
CA PHE A 479 14.97 -10.35 -2.97
C PHE A 479 16.44 -10.31 -2.57
N ASP A 480 16.79 -10.52 -1.30
CA ASP A 480 18.20 -10.48 -0.89
C ASP A 480 19.01 -11.64 -1.54
N PRO A 481 19.94 -11.36 -2.48
CA PRO A 481 20.61 -12.40 -3.24
C PRO A 481 21.58 -13.24 -2.39
N ARG A 482 21.87 -12.83 -1.14
CA ARG A 482 22.64 -13.63 -0.17
C ARG A 482 21.87 -14.88 0.27
N LEU A 483 20.54 -14.87 0.17
CA LEU A 483 19.67 -16.01 0.47
C LEU A 483 19.55 -16.92 -0.76
N SER A 484 20.59 -17.71 -1.01
CA SER A 484 20.71 -18.53 -2.23
C SER A 484 19.89 -19.82 -2.20
N ARG A 485 19.63 -20.40 -1.02
CA ARG A 485 19.01 -21.73 -0.85
C ARG A 485 17.79 -21.76 0.06
N VAL A 486 17.84 -21.05 1.19
CA VAL A 486 16.79 -21.06 2.23
C VAL A 486 16.21 -19.68 2.39
N ALA A 487 15.04 -19.44 1.80
CA ALA A 487 14.21 -18.28 2.08
C ALA A 487 12.78 -18.47 1.57
N HIS A 488 11.80 -17.87 2.22
CA HIS A 488 10.44 -17.73 1.74
C HIS A 488 9.81 -16.46 2.31
N LEU A 489 9.78 -16.35 3.64
CA LEU A 489 9.17 -15.22 4.36
C LEU A 489 10.03 -13.96 4.36
N GLU A 490 11.32 -14.07 4.07
CA GLU A 490 12.28 -12.97 4.13
C GLU A 490 11.89 -11.83 3.18
N PHE A 491 11.39 -12.14 1.98
CA PHE A 491 10.83 -11.15 1.06
C PHE A 491 9.63 -10.40 1.67
N PHE A 492 8.74 -11.13 2.32
CA PHE A 492 7.54 -10.55 2.94
C PHE A 492 7.89 -9.73 4.19
N ILE A 493 8.88 -10.17 4.97
CA ILE A 493 9.43 -9.47 6.13
C ILE A 493 10.08 -8.15 5.68
N ASP A 494 10.91 -8.19 4.64
CA ASP A 494 11.50 -6.98 4.04
C ASP A 494 10.44 -6.05 3.40
N GLY A 495 9.29 -6.61 3.02
CA GLY A 495 8.16 -5.88 2.45
C GLY A 495 7.17 -5.30 3.48
N LEU A 496 7.37 -5.51 4.79
CA LEU A 496 6.49 -4.94 5.82
C LEU A 496 6.48 -3.41 5.74
N GLY A 497 5.29 -2.82 5.71
CA GLY A 497 5.11 -1.37 5.51
C GLY A 497 5.21 -0.90 4.05
N ILE A 498 5.58 -1.76 3.11
CA ILE A 498 5.66 -1.46 1.67
C ILE A 498 4.58 -2.21 0.88
N LEU A 499 4.34 -3.48 1.21
CA LEU A 499 3.40 -4.38 0.54
C LEU A 499 2.11 -4.53 1.31
N HIS A 500 0.99 -4.46 0.59
CA HIS A 500 -0.31 -4.93 1.07
C HIS A 500 -0.64 -6.28 0.40
N VAL A 501 -0.68 -7.36 1.19
CA VAL A 501 -0.69 -8.74 0.69
C VAL A 501 -2.04 -9.44 0.93
N GLY A 502 -2.51 -10.18 -0.07
CA GLY A 502 -3.70 -11.04 0.03
C GLY A 502 -3.45 -12.46 -0.45
N SER A 503 -4.41 -13.36 -0.19
CA SER A 503 -4.38 -14.76 -0.65
C SER A 503 -5.77 -15.27 -0.97
N CYS A 504 -5.95 -15.80 -2.18
CA CYS A 504 -7.19 -16.42 -2.65
C CYS A 504 -7.05 -17.94 -2.71
N SER A 505 -7.97 -18.67 -2.06
CA SER A 505 -7.93 -20.14 -2.00
C SER A 505 -8.52 -20.84 -3.24
N ASP A 506 -9.27 -20.12 -4.07
CA ASP A 506 -10.00 -20.65 -5.22
C ASP A 506 -9.20 -20.58 -6.54
N VAL A 507 -8.05 -19.91 -6.55
CA VAL A 507 -7.10 -19.92 -7.66
C VAL A 507 -5.97 -20.89 -7.34
N VAL A 508 -5.99 -22.04 -8.02
CA VAL A 508 -5.14 -23.18 -7.65
C VAL A 508 -4.22 -23.58 -8.79
N VAL A 509 -2.93 -23.75 -8.50
CA VAL A 509 -1.93 -24.39 -9.38
C VAL A 509 -1.57 -25.76 -8.83
N ASP A 510 -1.35 -26.75 -9.71
CA ASP A 510 -0.94 -28.08 -9.27
C ASP A 510 0.60 -28.13 -9.18
N HIS A 511 1.13 -28.96 -8.27
CA HIS A 511 2.56 -29.20 -8.11
C HIS A 511 2.93 -30.55 -8.74
N ALA A 512 3.98 -30.59 -9.56
CA ALA A 512 4.49 -31.83 -10.11
C ALA A 512 4.98 -32.76 -8.98
N SER A 513 4.78 -34.08 -9.13
CA SER A 513 5.13 -35.05 -8.09
C SER A 513 6.60 -34.97 -7.71
N LYS A 514 6.86 -34.78 -6.41
CA LYS A 514 8.17 -34.96 -5.77
C LYS A 514 8.45 -36.43 -5.42
N ILE A 515 7.42 -37.28 -5.49
CA ILE A 515 7.48 -38.68 -5.07
C ILE A 515 7.96 -39.51 -6.26
N LYS A 516 9.23 -39.91 -6.20
CA LYS A 516 9.83 -40.94 -7.05
C LYS A 516 10.66 -41.88 -6.19
N LEU A 517 10.64 -43.17 -6.54
CA LEU A 517 11.48 -44.17 -5.90
C LEU A 517 12.97 -43.81 -6.13
N PRO A 518 13.86 -43.97 -5.12
CA PRO A 518 15.24 -43.49 -5.21
C PRO A 518 16.04 -44.00 -6.43
N TRP A 519 15.78 -45.24 -6.88
CA TRP A 519 16.45 -45.85 -8.04
C TRP A 519 15.91 -45.38 -9.40
N LEU A 520 14.78 -44.66 -9.43
CA LEU A 520 14.22 -44.05 -10.65
C LEU A 520 14.66 -42.59 -10.83
N LYS A 521 15.50 -42.07 -9.92
CA LYS A 521 16.02 -40.70 -10.03
C LYS A 521 17.10 -40.63 -11.10
N THR A 522 16.90 -39.71 -12.04
CA THR A 522 17.91 -39.33 -13.04
C THR A 522 19.13 -38.69 -12.37
N GLU A 523 20.25 -38.62 -13.10
CA GLU A 523 21.47 -38.03 -12.55
C GLU A 523 21.30 -36.53 -12.23
N SER A 524 20.59 -35.79 -13.08
CA SER A 524 20.25 -34.39 -12.82
C SER A 524 19.38 -34.22 -11.56
N GLU A 525 18.41 -35.11 -11.32
CA GLU A 525 17.61 -35.09 -10.08
C GLU A 525 18.45 -35.38 -8.83
N LYS A 526 19.45 -36.27 -8.92
CA LYS A 526 20.38 -36.53 -7.82
C LYS A 526 21.29 -35.32 -7.56
N GLN A 527 21.79 -34.68 -8.61
CA GLN A 527 22.57 -33.45 -8.49
C GLN A 527 21.74 -32.32 -7.87
N TYR A 528 20.54 -32.08 -8.39
CA TYR A 528 19.59 -31.11 -7.84
C TYR A 528 19.30 -31.35 -6.36
N ALA A 529 19.11 -32.60 -5.94
CA ALA A 529 18.83 -32.95 -4.54
C ALA A 529 19.95 -32.50 -3.58
N LYS A 530 21.22 -32.54 -4.00
CA LYS A 530 22.36 -32.06 -3.19
C LYS A 530 22.27 -30.56 -2.90
N PHE A 531 21.70 -29.79 -3.83
CA PHE A 531 21.51 -28.35 -3.67
C PHE A 531 20.20 -27.99 -2.94
N ARG A 532 19.16 -28.82 -3.09
CA ARG A 532 17.86 -28.62 -2.43
C ARG A 532 17.90 -28.96 -0.94
N TYR A 533 18.66 -30.01 -0.60
CA TYR A 533 18.85 -30.51 0.76
C TYR A 533 20.34 -30.53 1.07
N PRO A 534 20.92 -29.36 1.38
CA PRO A 534 22.35 -29.27 1.59
C PRO A 534 22.78 -29.99 2.88
N ASN A 535 24.06 -30.32 2.96
CA ASN A 535 24.65 -31.03 4.09
C ASN A 535 24.64 -30.17 5.37
N SER A 536 24.89 -30.80 6.52
CA SER A 536 24.93 -30.14 7.83
C SER A 536 25.97 -29.00 7.94
N SER A 537 26.95 -28.93 7.04
CA SER A 537 27.95 -27.86 6.96
C SER A 537 27.47 -26.61 6.21
N ASP A 538 26.24 -26.57 5.71
CA ASP A 538 25.69 -25.42 4.99
C ASP A 538 25.31 -24.27 5.95
N ASP A 539 25.94 -23.11 5.73
CA ASP A 539 25.79 -21.92 6.59
C ASP A 539 24.53 -21.10 6.25
N SER A 540 23.67 -21.51 5.31
CA SER A 540 22.52 -20.73 4.82
C SER A 540 21.55 -20.30 5.94
N ILE A 541 21.36 -21.15 6.95
CA ILE A 541 20.51 -20.82 8.10
C ILE A 541 21.15 -19.72 8.94
N ASN A 542 22.46 -19.81 9.21
CA ASN A 542 23.19 -18.76 9.94
C ASN A 542 23.29 -17.48 9.13
N VAL A 543 23.50 -17.54 7.81
CA VAL A 543 23.44 -16.39 6.91
C VAL A 543 22.09 -15.71 7.07
N LYS A 544 20.98 -16.44 6.95
CA LYS A 544 19.64 -15.89 7.19
C LYS A 544 19.51 -15.22 8.55
N GLN A 545 19.95 -15.87 9.63
CA GLN A 545 19.87 -15.30 10.99
C GLN A 545 20.73 -14.04 11.14
N ARG A 546 21.94 -14.01 10.58
CA ARG A 546 22.82 -12.83 10.54
C ARG A 546 22.18 -11.69 9.78
N LEU A 547 21.43 -11.96 8.71
CA LEU A 547 20.65 -10.94 8.00
C LEU A 547 19.54 -10.38 8.89
N PHE A 548 18.72 -11.21 9.52
CA PHE A 548 17.71 -10.71 10.45
C PHE A 548 18.33 -9.87 11.57
N TYR A 549 19.44 -10.31 12.14
CA TYR A 549 20.14 -9.57 13.18
C TYR A 549 20.67 -8.22 12.70
N PHE A 550 21.44 -8.20 11.60
CA PHE A 550 22.15 -7.01 11.17
C PHE A 550 21.32 -6.12 10.23
N LYS A 551 20.75 -6.69 9.16
CA LYS A 551 20.00 -5.96 8.13
C LYS A 551 18.67 -5.43 8.67
N ASN A 552 17.93 -6.29 9.38
CA ASN A 552 16.59 -5.94 9.86
C ASN A 552 16.58 -5.45 11.32
N ARG A 553 17.75 -5.43 11.99
CA ARG A 553 17.91 -5.05 13.40
C ARG A 553 16.96 -5.84 14.32
N PHE A 554 16.81 -7.15 14.06
CA PHE A 554 16.03 -8.04 14.93
C PHE A 554 16.93 -8.76 15.93
N LYS A 555 16.57 -8.72 17.22
CA LYS A 555 17.26 -9.50 18.26
C LYS A 555 16.63 -10.86 18.52
N CYS A 556 15.36 -11.06 18.16
CA CYS A 556 14.69 -12.34 18.37
C CYS A 556 13.62 -12.66 17.32
N MET A 557 13.28 -13.94 17.19
CA MET A 557 12.19 -14.43 16.35
C MET A 557 11.40 -15.49 17.10
N THR A 558 10.06 -15.41 17.05
CA THR A 558 9.16 -16.44 17.55
C THR A 558 8.21 -16.91 16.43
N GLY A 559 7.92 -18.21 16.38
CA GLY A 559 7.05 -18.79 15.37
C GLY A 559 6.25 -19.96 15.93
N ASN A 560 5.05 -20.18 15.36
CA ASN A 560 4.22 -21.34 15.62
C ASN A 560 3.93 -22.10 14.33
#